data_AF-A0A1B6J4Y4-F1
#
_entry.id   AF-A0A1B6J4Y4-F1
#
_cell.length_a   1.000
_cell.length_b   1.000
_cell.length_c   1.000
_cell.angle_alpha   90.00
_cell.angle_beta   90.00
_cell.angle_gamma   90.00
#
_symmetry.space_group_name_H-M   'P 1'
#
loop_
_entity.id
_entity.type
_entity.pdbx_description
1 polymer ?
#
loop_
_entity_poly.entity_id
_entity_poly.type
_entity_poly.pdbx_seq_one_letter_code
_entity_poly.pdbx_strand_id
1 'polypeptide(L)'
;VSLLLSVVLLQALGCGLGARILAVLPFPVRSHFIFMSAILKALSERGHHIVEYSPFPPSKPLANYTHIEVHTFLDGFIKEWSFEEFLEISKDVPVLGLGFVNVWNVSRK
;
A
#
# COMPACT_ATOMS: atom_id res chain seq x y z
N VAL A 1 42.17 2.65 23.21
CA VAL A 1 41.81 1.86 22.00
C VAL A 1 40.63 0.93 22.26
N SER A 2 40.69 0.04 23.25
CA SER A 2 39.60 -0.93 23.53
C SER A 2 38.22 -0.29 23.85
N LEU A 3 38.19 0.80 24.63
CA LEU A 3 36.96 1.54 24.96
C LEU A 3 36.33 2.25 23.74
N LEU A 4 37.18 2.80 22.87
CA LEU A 4 36.77 3.46 21.64
C LEU A 4 36.18 2.45 20.65
N LEU A 5 36.80 1.27 20.54
CA LEU A 5 36.30 0.18 19.70
C LEU A 5 34.93 -0.34 20.17
N SER A 6 34.76 -0.48 21.48
CA SER A 6 33.50 -0.95 22.07
C SER A 6 32.36 0.08 21.93
N VAL A 7 32.65 1.38 22.08
CA VAL A 7 31.67 2.44 21.80
C VAL A 7 31.28 2.48 20.32
N VAL A 8 32.22 2.33 19.40
CA VAL A 8 31.93 2.23 17.96
C VAL A 8 31.09 1.00 17.63
N LEU A 9 31.37 -0.15 18.25
CA LEU A 9 30.56 -1.38 18.11
C LEU A 9 29.13 -1.18 18.63
N LEU A 10 28.97 -0.54 19.78
CA LEU A 10 27.66 -0.29 20.39
C LEU A 10 26.79 0.67 19.55
N GLN A 11 27.41 1.70 18.96
CA GLN A 11 26.73 2.59 18.04
C GLN A 11 26.35 1.89 16.73
N ALA A 12 27.19 1.00 16.22
CA ALA A 12 26.88 0.18 15.05
C ALA A 12 25.69 -0.78 15.31
N LEU A 13 25.55 -1.30 16.53
CA LEU A 13 24.41 -2.13 16.95
C LEU A 13 23.11 -1.31 17.07
N GLY A 14 23.19 -0.04 17.52
CA GLY A 14 22.04 0.86 17.67
C GLY A 14 21.50 1.41 16.34
N CYS A 15 22.35 1.59 15.33
CA CYS A 15 21.97 2.11 14.01
C CYS A 15 21.25 1.09 13.09
N GLY A 16 20.95 -0.12 13.57
CA GLY A 16 20.55 -1.26 12.72
C GLY A 16 19.25 -1.98 13.07
N LEU A 17 18.41 -1.48 13.98
CA LEU A 17 17.18 -2.19 14.35
C LEU A 17 16.03 -1.87 13.38
N GLY A 18 15.85 -2.73 12.38
CA GLY A 18 14.67 -2.71 11.52
C GLY A 18 13.39 -2.95 12.32
N ALA A 19 12.49 -1.96 12.31
CA ALA A 19 11.16 -2.08 12.91
C ALA A 19 10.34 -3.25 12.32
N ARG A 20 9.42 -3.80 13.12
CA ARG A 20 8.40 -4.77 12.68
C ARG A 20 7.10 -4.03 12.39
N ILE A 21 6.67 -4.05 11.14
CA ILE A 21 5.58 -3.24 10.61
C ILE A 21 4.47 -4.18 10.14
N LEU A 22 3.25 -3.94 10.64
CA LEU A 22 2.03 -4.57 10.15
C LEU A 22 1.32 -3.58 9.23
N ALA A 23 1.13 -3.95 7.97
CA ALA A 23 0.39 -3.16 6.99
C ALA A 23 -0.92 -3.88 6.66
N VAL A 24 -2.05 -3.19 6.84
CA VAL A 24 -3.39 -3.70 6.51
C VAL A 24 -3.99 -2.80 5.45
N LEU A 25 -4.01 -3.29 4.21
CA LEU A 25 -4.35 -2.54 3.00
C LEU A 25 -5.42 -3.30 2.20
N PRO A 26 -6.64 -3.46 2.74
CA PRO A 26 -7.64 -4.39 2.20
C PRO A 26 -8.35 -3.86 0.95
N PHE A 27 -8.11 -2.62 0.54
CA PHE A 27 -8.84 -1.98 -0.56
C PHE A 27 -8.33 -2.49 -1.93
N PRO A 28 -9.16 -3.19 -2.74
CA PRO A 28 -8.72 -3.89 -3.94
C PRO A 28 -8.68 -2.99 -5.18
N VAL A 29 -8.14 -1.77 -5.02
CA VAL A 29 -7.92 -0.83 -6.13
C VAL A 29 -6.43 -0.58 -6.32
N ARG A 30 -5.92 -0.96 -7.49
CA ARG A 30 -4.48 -0.94 -7.78
C ARG A 30 -3.83 0.44 -7.63
N SER A 31 -4.52 1.52 -8.00
CA SER A 31 -4.03 2.89 -7.85
C SER A 31 -3.89 3.33 -6.39
N HIS A 32 -4.74 2.82 -5.50
CA HIS A 32 -4.65 3.07 -4.06
C HIS A 32 -3.54 2.25 -3.40
N PHE A 33 -3.13 1.15 -4.04
CA PHE A 33 -2.12 0.27 -3.50
C PHE A 33 -0.69 0.60 -3.97
N ILE A 34 -0.52 1.03 -5.22
CA ILE A 34 0.79 1.11 -5.87
C ILE A 34 1.82 1.97 -5.13
N PHE A 35 1.39 3.10 -4.56
CA PHE A 35 2.29 3.97 -3.81
C PHE A 35 2.72 3.32 -2.49
N MET A 36 1.79 2.63 -1.81
CA MET A 36 2.07 1.98 -0.55
C MET A 36 3.00 0.76 -0.73
N SER A 37 2.81 -0.02 -1.80
CA SER A 37 3.73 -1.10 -2.16
C SER A 37 5.18 -0.62 -2.32
N ALA A 38 5.38 0.53 -2.96
CA ALA A 38 6.71 1.13 -3.10
C ALA A 38 7.34 1.48 -1.76
N ILE A 39 6.56 2.05 -0.83
CA ILE A 39 7.01 2.39 0.52
C ILE A 39 7.36 1.13 1.32
N LEU A 40 6.47 0.14 1.36
CA LEU A 40 6.69 -1.10 2.12
C LEU A 40 7.91 -1.87 1.61
N LYS A 41 8.10 -1.93 0.29
CA LYS A 41 9.30 -2.50 -0.31
C LYS A 41 10.56 -1.76 0.11
N ALA A 42 10.55 -0.43 0.03
CA ALA A 42 11.69 0.40 0.41
C ALA A 42 12.05 0.28 1.91
N LEU A 43 11.05 0.04 2.78
CA LEU A 43 11.26 -0.24 4.20
C LEU A 43 11.87 -1.64 4.39
N SER A 44 11.34 -2.66 3.72
CA SER A 44 11.91 -4.01 3.74
C SER A 44 13.38 -4.03 3.29
N GLU A 45 13.72 -3.29 2.22
CA GLU A 45 15.10 -3.14 1.72
C GLU A 45 16.04 -2.44 2.73
N ARG A 46 15.49 -1.63 3.65
CA ARG A 46 16.24 -0.98 4.75
C ARG A 46 16.34 -1.85 6.01
N GLY A 47 15.89 -3.10 5.95
CA GLY A 47 15.97 -4.06 7.04
C GLY A 47 14.73 -4.14 7.93
N HIS A 48 13.67 -3.39 7.63
CA HIS A 48 12.40 -3.53 8.36
C HIS A 48 11.72 -4.87 8.04
N HIS A 49 11.06 -5.45 9.04
CA HIS A 49 10.24 -6.64 8.87
C HIS A 49 8.80 -6.23 8.57
N ILE A 50 8.28 -6.63 7.42
CA ILE A 50 6.93 -6.27 6.98
C ILE A 50 6.04 -7.51 7.04
N VAL A 51 4.86 -7.37 7.63
CA VAL A 51 3.72 -8.28 7.41
C VAL A 51 2.62 -7.47 6.76
N GLU A 52 2.26 -7.83 5.54
CA GLU A 52 1.29 -7.13 4.74
C GLU A 52 0.04 -8.00 4.52
N TYR A 53 -1.12 -7.43 4.77
CA TYR A 53 -2.42 -7.95 4.36
C TYR A 53 -2.97 -7.09 3.24
N SER A 54 -2.96 -7.58 1.99
CA SER A 54 -3.49 -6.83 0.85
C SER A 54 -3.91 -7.75 -0.30
N PRO A 55 -4.71 -7.26 -1.27
CA PRO A 55 -5.15 -8.07 -2.42
C PRO A 55 -4.07 -8.29 -3.49
N PHE A 56 -2.91 -7.65 -3.35
CA PHE A 56 -1.93 -7.55 -4.43
C PHE A 56 -0.55 -8.03 -3.95
N PRO A 57 -0.13 -9.25 -4.33
CA PRO A 57 1.16 -9.77 -3.91
C PRO A 57 2.32 -9.01 -4.56
N PRO A 58 3.48 -8.92 -3.88
CA PRO A 58 4.71 -8.40 -4.47
C PRO A 58 5.09 -9.19 -5.73
N SER A 59 5.57 -8.49 -6.77
CA SER A 59 5.95 -9.13 -8.04
C SER A 59 7.13 -10.10 -7.94
N LYS A 60 7.93 -9.96 -6.88
CA LYS A 60 9.04 -10.86 -6.55
C LYS A 60 9.12 -11.03 -5.03
N PRO A 61 9.64 -12.17 -4.54
CA PRO A 61 9.91 -12.34 -3.11
C PRO A 61 10.84 -11.24 -2.58
N LEU A 62 10.53 -10.71 -1.40
CA LEU A 62 11.32 -9.69 -0.70
C LEU A 62 11.81 -10.27 0.64
N ALA A 63 13.06 -10.02 0.98
CA ALA A 63 13.60 -10.43 2.27
C ALA A 63 12.89 -9.67 3.41
N ASN A 64 12.64 -10.36 4.52
CA ASN A 64 11.92 -9.78 5.68
C ASN A 64 10.52 -9.23 5.33
N TYR A 65 9.86 -9.79 4.31
CA TYR A 65 8.53 -9.40 3.88
C TYR A 65 7.61 -10.62 3.82
N THR A 66 6.52 -10.59 4.57
CA THR A 66 5.47 -11.60 4.52
C THR A 66 4.22 -10.95 3.95
N HIS A 67 3.76 -11.45 2.80
CA HIS A 67 2.50 -11.03 2.22
C HIS A 67 1.43 -12.07 2.52
N ILE A 68 0.24 -11.62 2.93
CA ILE A 68 -0.94 -12.42 3.18
C ILE A 68 -2.04 -11.84 2.30
N GLU A 69 -2.47 -12.64 1.34
CA GLU A 69 -3.51 -12.23 0.40
C GLU A 69 -4.85 -12.06 1.13
N VAL A 70 -5.53 -10.95 0.86
CA VAL A 70 -6.87 -10.66 1.41
C VAL A 70 -7.81 -10.32 0.27
N HIS A 71 -8.98 -10.94 0.31
CA HIS A 71 -10.10 -10.59 -0.55
C HIS A 71 -11.25 -10.03 0.28
N THR A 72 -11.92 -9.03 -0.28
CA THR A 72 -13.07 -8.35 0.30
C THR A 72 -14.26 -8.48 -0.64
N PHE A 73 -15.45 -8.10 -0.16
CA PHE A 73 -16.65 -8.05 -1.00
C PHE A 73 -16.50 -7.08 -2.19
N LEU A 74 -15.59 -6.10 -2.09
CA LEU A 74 -15.34 -5.13 -3.16
C LEU A 74 -14.63 -5.75 -4.37
N ASP A 75 -13.93 -6.87 -4.21
CA ASP A 75 -13.20 -7.52 -5.31
C ASP A 75 -14.12 -8.00 -6.42
N GLY A 76 -15.26 -8.60 -6.07
CA GLY A 76 -16.29 -8.99 -7.05
C GLY A 76 -16.96 -7.77 -7.67
N PHE A 77 -17.35 -6.82 -6.81
CA PHE A 77 -18.01 -5.59 -7.23
C PHE A 77 -17.20 -4.79 -8.27
N ILE A 78 -15.90 -4.60 -8.06
CA ILE A 78 -15.05 -3.84 -8.99
C ILE A 78 -14.78 -4.61 -10.30
N LYS A 79 -14.65 -5.94 -10.25
CA LYS A 79 -14.39 -6.76 -11.45
C LYS A 79 -15.59 -6.84 -12.38
N GLU A 80 -16.80 -6.74 -11.83
CA GLU A 80 -18.05 -7.00 -12.54
C GLU A 80 -18.76 -5.72 -13.00
N TRP A 81 -18.24 -4.53 -12.66
CA TRP A 81 -18.86 -3.26 -13.05
C TRP A 81 -18.97 -3.09 -14.57
N SER A 82 -20.20 -2.88 -15.02
CA SER A 82 -20.48 -2.30 -16.33
C SER A 82 -20.16 -0.80 -16.34
N PHE A 83 -19.95 -0.26 -17.54
CA PHE A 83 -19.74 1.18 -17.71
C PHE A 83 -20.98 1.98 -17.26
N GLU A 84 -22.17 1.42 -17.46
CA GLU A 84 -23.45 2.02 -17.10
C GLU A 84 -23.63 2.10 -15.58
N GLU A 85 -23.31 1.04 -14.84
CA GLU A 85 -23.32 1.05 -13.37
C GLU A 85 -22.29 2.03 -12.82
N PHE A 86 -21.10 2.08 -13.43
CA PHE A 86 -20.09 3.09 -13.08
C PHE A 86 -20.62 4.51 -13.27
N LEU A 87 -21.28 4.78 -14.41
CA LEU A 87 -21.85 6.09 -14.68
C LEU A 87 -22.93 6.47 -13.65
N GLU A 88 -23.77 5.52 -13.25
CA GLU A 88 -24.80 5.77 -12.25
C GLU A 88 -24.20 6.06 -10.88
N ILE A 89 -23.24 5.26 -10.43
CA ILE A 89 -22.51 5.45 -9.17
C ILE A 89 -21.75 6.80 -9.19
N SER A 90 -21.19 7.19 -10.32
CA SER A 90 -20.43 8.45 -10.44
C SER A 90 -21.30 9.71 -10.29
N LYS A 91 -22.62 9.60 -10.50
CA LYS A 91 -23.55 10.72 -10.32
C LYS A 91 -23.82 10.98 -8.84
N ASP A 92 -23.95 9.92 -8.04
CA ASP A 92 -24.44 9.99 -6.67
C ASP A 92 -23.34 10.04 -5.59
N VAL A 93 -22.07 9.78 -5.92
CA VAL A 93 -20.97 9.75 -4.95
C VAL A 93 -20.17 11.05 -4.97
N PRO A 94 -20.30 11.93 -3.95
CA PRO A 94 -19.43 13.09 -3.83
C PRO A 94 -18.10 12.66 -3.22
N VAL A 95 -17.00 13.15 -3.78
CA VAL A 95 -15.68 13.30 -3.13
C VAL A 95 -14.77 12.06 -3.04
N LEU A 96 -15.24 10.81 -3.12
CA LEU A 96 -14.37 9.60 -3.06
C LEU A 96 -13.63 9.25 -4.38
N GLY A 97 -13.33 10.26 -5.21
CA GLY A 97 -12.46 10.12 -6.39
C GLY A 97 -13.13 9.69 -7.71
N LEU A 98 -14.42 9.34 -7.70
CA LEU A 98 -15.19 9.01 -8.92
C LEU A 98 -15.99 10.20 -9.48
N GLY A 99 -15.94 11.35 -8.81
CA GLY A 99 -16.61 12.59 -9.25
C GLY A 99 -16.00 13.24 -10.50
N PHE A 100 -15.14 12.54 -11.27
CA PHE A 100 -14.61 13.07 -12.53
C PHE A 100 -15.73 13.48 -13.48
N VAL A 101 -16.82 12.71 -13.54
CA VAL A 101 -18.00 13.04 -14.37
C VAL A 101 -18.67 14.32 -13.90
N ASN A 102 -18.79 14.54 -12.59
CA ASN A 102 -19.34 15.76 -12.01
C ASN A 102 -18.43 16.98 -12.28
N VAL A 103 -17.11 16.83 -12.12
CA VAL A 103 -16.13 17.88 -12.45
C VAL A 103 -16.15 18.20 -13.96
N TRP A 104 -16.19 17.17 -14.81
CA TRP A 104 -16.26 17.30 -16.27
C TRP A 104 -17.54 18.04 -16.71
N ASN A 105 -18.69 17.69 -16.13
CA ASN A 105 -19.97 18.33 -16.43
C ASN A 105 -20.03 19.78 -15.92
N VAL A 106 -19.40 20.10 -14.79
CA VAL A 106 -19.24 21.49 -14.32
C VAL A 106 -18.31 22.28 -15.26
N SER A 107 -17.24 21.68 -15.76
CA SER A 107 -16.27 22.34 -16.64
C SER A 107 -16.79 22.65 -18.05
N ARG A 108 -17.93 22.08 -18.44
CA ARG A 108 -18.58 22.29 -19.75
C ARG A 108 -19.73 23.30 -19.73
N LYS A 109 -20.08 23.85 -18.56
CA LYS A 109 -20.97 25.00 -18.43
C LYS A 109 -20.15 26.29 -18.46
#